data_AF-A0A4U3ALU7-F1
#
_entry.id   AF-A0A4U3ALU7-F1
#
_cell.length_a   1.000
_cell.length_b   1.000
_cell.length_c   1.000
_cell.angle_alpha   90.00
_cell.angle_beta   90.00
_cell.angle_gamma   90.00
#
_symmetry.space_group_name_H-M   'P 1'
#
loop_
_entity.id
_entity.type
_entity.pdbx_description
1 polymer ?
#
loop_
_entity_poly.entity_id
_entity_poly.type
_entity_poly.pdbx_seq_one_letter_code
_entity_poly.pdbx_strand_id
1 'polypeptide(L)'
;TGTPVENSLEELWSIFHVVFPELLPGRKEFGDLRREDIAKRVKPFVLRRLKGDVLQELPDKIEHLQSSELLPDQKRLYAAYLAKLREETLKHLDKDTLRKNKIRILAGLTRLRQICNHPALFVDDYKGSSAKFEQLLEILEECRSTGKRILIFSQFTKMLSIIGRELNRQAVPYFYLDGNTPSQERVELCDRFNEGEGDLFLISLKAGGTGLNLTGADTVILYDLWWNPAVEQQAADRAYRMGQKNTVQVIKLVAHGTIEEKMHELQESKKNLIAEVIEPGEEKLSSITEEEIRDILMI
;
A
#
# COMPACT_ATOMS: atom_id res chain seq x y z
N THR A 1 -7.29 3.82 17.57
CA THR A 1 -6.50 3.50 16.35
C THR A 1 -7.44 2.98 15.27
N GLY A 2 -7.16 3.24 13.98
CA GLY A 2 -7.96 2.72 12.86
C GLY A 2 -7.76 1.21 12.62
N THR A 3 -6.63 0.70 13.10
CA THR A 3 -6.19 -0.70 13.10
C THR A 3 -5.78 -1.03 14.54
N PRO A 4 -6.63 -1.71 15.34
CA PRO A 4 -6.38 -2.01 16.75
C PRO A 4 -5.06 -2.72 17.03
N VAL A 5 -4.62 -3.53 16.07
CA VAL A 5 -3.35 -4.25 16.08
C VAL A 5 -2.73 -4.06 14.70
N GLU A 6 -1.68 -3.23 14.59
CA GLU A 6 -1.03 -3.02 13.29
C GLU A 6 -0.01 -4.11 13.01
N ASN A 7 0.74 -4.54 14.04
CA ASN A 7 1.90 -5.40 13.85
C ASN A 7 2.01 -6.60 14.78
N SER A 8 1.46 -6.55 16.01
CA SER A 8 1.52 -7.70 16.93
C SER A 8 0.54 -7.60 18.12
N LEU A 9 0.13 -8.74 18.68
CA LEU A 9 -0.63 -8.79 19.95
C LEU A 9 0.07 -8.07 21.11
N GLU A 10 1.39 -7.88 21.04
CA GLU A 10 2.12 -7.09 22.03
C GLU A 10 1.77 -5.60 21.97
N GLU A 11 1.39 -5.07 20.81
CA GLU A 11 0.90 -3.68 20.69
C GLU A 11 -0.43 -3.51 21.41
N LEU A 12 -1.31 -4.52 21.33
CA LEU A 12 -2.54 -4.55 22.10
C LEU A 12 -2.24 -4.52 23.60
N TRP A 13 -1.27 -5.33 24.06
CA TRP A 13 -0.81 -5.29 25.44
C TRP A 13 -0.29 -3.90 25.82
N SER A 14 0.53 -3.26 24.98
CA SER A 14 1.06 -1.92 25.25
C SER A 14 -0.05 -0.86 25.34
N ILE A 15 -1.05 -0.90 24.46
CA ILE A 15 -2.19 0.02 24.51
C ILE A 15 -2.94 -0.14 25.84
N PHE A 16 -3.27 -1.37 26.22
CA PHE A 16 -4.00 -1.64 27.46
C PHE A 16 -3.15 -1.42 28.70
N HIS A 17 -1.84 -1.66 28.65
CA HIS A 17 -0.95 -1.35 29.77
C HIS A 17 -0.92 0.15 30.08
N VAL A 18 -1.13 1.00 29.08
CA VAL A 18 -1.25 2.46 29.28
C VAL A 18 -2.65 2.87 29.71
N VAL A 19 -3.69 2.34 29.06
CA VAL A 19 -5.08 2.79 29.26
C VAL A 19 -5.73 2.14 30.48
N PHE A 20 -5.42 0.87 30.74
CA PHE A 20 -5.95 0.10 31.86
C PHE A 20 -4.93 -0.97 32.34
N PRO A 21 -3.89 -0.57 33.09
CA PRO A 21 -2.74 -1.41 33.43
C PRO A 21 -3.09 -2.75 34.10
N GLU A 22 -4.20 -2.80 34.84
CA GLU A 22 -4.63 -3.96 35.62
C GLU A 22 -5.43 -5.00 34.80
N LEU A 23 -5.87 -4.65 33.58
CA LEU A 23 -6.72 -5.52 32.78
C LEU A 23 -5.98 -6.76 32.27
N LEU A 24 -4.72 -6.58 31.88
CA LEU A 24 -3.87 -7.61 31.31
C LEU A 24 -2.74 -7.96 32.29
N PRO A 25 -2.34 -9.24 32.36
CA PRO A 25 -1.24 -9.64 33.23
C PRO A 25 0.09 -9.06 32.72
N GLY A 26 1.17 -9.29 33.48
CA GLY A 26 2.51 -8.88 33.07
C GLY A 26 2.86 -9.41 31.67
N ARG A 27 3.69 -8.66 30.93
CA ARG A 27 4.00 -8.93 29.51
C ARG A 27 4.37 -10.39 29.20
N LYS A 28 5.10 -11.04 30.11
CA LYS A 28 5.51 -12.45 29.96
C LYS A 28 4.30 -13.39 30.01
N GLU A 29 3.46 -13.26 31.03
CA GLU A 29 2.24 -14.07 31.20
C GLU A 29 1.20 -13.78 30.12
N PHE A 30 1.14 -12.53 29.62
CA PHE A 30 0.29 -12.19 28.49
C PHE A 30 0.64 -12.98 27.22
N GLY A 31 1.95 -13.22 26.98
CA GLY A 31 2.41 -14.01 25.84
C GLY A 31 1.96 -15.47 25.85
N ASP A 32 1.62 -16.00 27.04
CA ASP A 32 1.17 -17.38 27.23
C ASP A 32 -0.37 -17.51 27.18
N LEU A 33 -1.11 -16.39 27.12
CA LEU A 33 -2.57 -16.41 27.05
C LEU A 33 -3.06 -16.86 25.67
N ARG A 34 -4.12 -17.67 25.67
CA ARG A 34 -4.85 -17.99 24.43
C ARG A 34 -5.55 -16.74 23.89
N ARG A 35 -5.63 -16.62 22.57
CA ARG A 35 -6.22 -15.45 21.89
C ARG A 35 -7.68 -15.21 22.31
N GLU A 36 -8.44 -16.27 22.51
CA GLU A 36 -9.82 -16.23 23.02
C GLU A 36 -9.91 -15.55 24.40
N ASP A 37 -8.98 -15.86 25.29
CA ASP A 37 -8.95 -15.33 26.66
C ASP A 37 -8.54 -13.85 26.67
N ILE A 38 -7.58 -13.48 25.82
CA ILE A 38 -7.21 -12.07 25.58
C ILE A 38 -8.42 -11.29 25.08
N ALA A 39 -9.12 -11.82 24.08
CA ALA A 39 -10.23 -11.12 23.48
C ALA A 39 -11.44 -10.97 24.41
N LYS A 40 -11.76 -11.99 25.23
CA LYS A 40 -12.82 -11.88 26.25
C LYS A 40 -12.54 -10.74 27.24
N ARG A 41 -11.27 -10.55 27.63
CA ARG A 41 -10.86 -9.46 28.53
C ARG A 41 -10.93 -8.09 27.85
N VAL A 42 -10.53 -8.01 26.59
CA VAL A 42 -10.36 -6.76 25.85
C VAL A 42 -11.66 -6.25 25.20
N LYS A 43 -12.52 -7.15 24.70
CA LYS A 43 -13.73 -6.83 23.93
C LYS A 43 -14.66 -5.80 24.59
N PRO A 44 -14.92 -5.82 25.91
CA PRO A 44 -15.76 -4.81 26.56
C PRO A 44 -15.21 -3.38 26.47
N PHE A 45 -13.91 -3.23 26.25
CA PHE A 45 -13.20 -1.95 26.22
C PHE A 45 -12.83 -1.50 24.81
N VAL A 46 -13.20 -2.28 23.78
CA VAL A 46 -12.91 -1.97 22.37
C VAL A 46 -14.22 -1.76 21.62
N LEU A 47 -14.43 -0.53 21.14
CA LEU A 47 -15.50 -0.22 20.20
C LEU A 47 -14.92 -0.13 18.79
N ARG A 48 -15.30 -1.07 17.93
CA ARG A 48 -14.98 -1.08 16.49
C ARG A 48 -16.26 -0.97 15.67
N ARG A 49 -16.26 -0.09 14.67
CA ARG A 49 -17.38 0.16 13.74
C ARG A 49 -16.83 0.20 12.33
N LEU A 50 -17.45 -0.48 11.37
CA LEU A 50 -17.11 -0.35 9.96
C LEU A 50 -17.76 0.92 9.39
N LYS A 51 -17.18 1.52 8.35
CA LYS A 51 -17.77 2.73 7.72
C LYS A 51 -19.20 2.48 7.25
N GLY A 52 -19.49 1.32 6.66
CA GLY A 52 -20.85 0.95 6.24
C GLY A 52 -21.86 0.83 7.39
N ASP A 53 -21.39 0.53 8.61
CA ASP A 53 -22.27 0.43 9.79
C ASP A 53 -22.73 1.80 10.29
N VAL A 54 -21.99 2.88 9.96
CA VAL A 54 -22.20 4.22 10.55
C VAL A 54 -22.43 5.35 9.55
N LEU A 55 -22.02 5.17 8.30
CA LEU A 55 -22.08 6.20 7.25
C LEU A 55 -22.90 5.68 6.07
N GLN A 56 -24.22 5.63 6.26
CA GLN A 56 -25.18 5.15 5.26
C GLN A 56 -25.28 6.06 4.03
N GLU A 57 -24.77 7.30 4.11
CA GLU A 57 -24.84 8.32 3.07
C GLU A 57 -23.60 8.38 2.17
N LEU A 58 -22.59 7.53 2.40
CA LEU A 58 -21.43 7.50 1.53
C LEU A 58 -21.79 6.89 0.17
N PRO A 59 -21.32 7.47 -0.95
CA PRO A 59 -21.48 6.87 -2.27
C PRO A 59 -20.68 5.57 -2.40
N ASP A 60 -20.79 4.87 -3.51
CA ASP A 60 -20.06 3.62 -3.70
C ASP A 60 -18.54 3.83 -3.77
N LYS A 61 -17.78 2.82 -3.32
CA LYS A 61 -16.34 2.68 -3.56
C LYS A 61 -16.11 1.44 -4.42
N ILE A 62 -15.58 1.62 -5.62
CA ILE A 62 -15.34 0.53 -6.59
C ILE A 62 -13.83 0.34 -6.72
N GLU A 63 -13.34 -0.89 -6.53
CA GLU A 63 -11.93 -1.23 -6.70
C GLU A 63 -11.70 -2.00 -8.00
N HIS A 64 -10.71 -1.58 -8.78
CA HIS A 64 -10.29 -2.21 -10.04
C HIS A 64 -8.83 -2.63 -9.93
N LEU A 65 -8.54 -3.84 -10.40
CA LEU A 65 -7.17 -4.29 -10.66
C LEU A 65 -6.89 -4.14 -12.15
N GLN A 66 -5.96 -3.27 -12.52
CA GLN A 66 -5.52 -3.12 -13.89
C GLN A 66 -4.12 -3.72 -14.04
N SER A 67 -4.05 -4.75 -14.88
CA SER A 67 -2.81 -5.49 -15.15
C SER A 67 -2.21 -5.06 -16.47
N SER A 68 -0.88 -4.95 -16.54
CA SER A 68 -0.13 -4.68 -17.77
C SER A 68 1.05 -5.64 -17.92
N GLU A 69 1.33 -6.07 -19.15
CA GLU A 69 2.53 -6.87 -19.43
C GLU A 69 3.77 -5.99 -19.49
N LEU A 70 4.88 -6.46 -18.90
CA LEU A 70 6.16 -5.75 -18.98
C LEU A 70 6.60 -5.56 -20.44
N LEU A 71 7.09 -4.36 -20.76
CA LEU A 71 7.72 -4.08 -22.05
C LEU A 71 8.93 -5.01 -22.30
N PRO A 72 9.33 -5.26 -23.56
CA PRO A 72 10.40 -6.22 -23.87
C PRO A 72 11.71 -5.99 -23.09
N ASP A 73 12.15 -4.73 -22.98
CA ASP A 73 13.36 -4.37 -22.22
C ASP A 73 13.18 -4.56 -20.71
N GLN A 74 12.02 -4.19 -20.17
CA GLN A 74 11.68 -4.44 -18.78
C GLN A 74 11.66 -5.92 -18.47
N LYS A 75 11.06 -6.75 -19.34
CA LYS A 75 10.95 -8.20 -19.16
C LYS A 75 12.32 -8.87 -19.14
N ARG A 76 13.23 -8.46 -20.04
CA ARG A 76 14.63 -8.92 -20.05
C ARG A 76 15.35 -8.56 -18.75
N LEU A 77 15.23 -7.31 -18.32
CA LEU A 77 15.84 -6.83 -17.08
C LEU A 77 15.27 -7.56 -15.85
N TYR A 78 13.94 -7.70 -15.79
CA TYR A 78 13.24 -8.40 -14.71
C TYR A 78 13.69 -9.85 -14.60
N ALA A 79 13.71 -10.58 -15.72
CA ALA A 79 14.13 -11.97 -15.76
C ALA A 79 15.60 -12.14 -15.29
N ALA A 80 16.50 -11.26 -15.71
CA ALA A 80 17.90 -11.29 -15.27
C ALA A 80 18.04 -11.05 -13.76
N TYR A 81 17.32 -10.06 -13.21
CA TYR A 81 17.33 -9.79 -11.77
C TYR A 81 16.69 -10.92 -10.96
N LEU A 82 15.59 -11.50 -11.45
CA LEU A 82 14.92 -12.62 -10.80
C LEU A 82 15.82 -13.86 -10.78
N ALA A 83 16.46 -14.20 -11.90
CA ALA A 83 17.38 -15.33 -11.99
C ALA A 83 18.55 -15.18 -11.00
N LYS A 84 19.16 -13.99 -10.93
CA LYS A 84 20.21 -13.68 -9.97
C LYS A 84 19.72 -13.82 -8.52
N LEU A 85 18.55 -13.27 -8.20
CA LEU A 85 17.99 -13.33 -6.86
C LEU A 85 17.67 -14.77 -6.45
N ARG A 86 17.16 -15.59 -7.37
CA ARG A 86 16.91 -17.02 -7.17
C ARG A 86 18.19 -17.77 -6.88
N GLU A 87 19.23 -17.59 -7.70
CA GLU A 87 20.52 -18.25 -7.51
C GLU A 87 21.13 -17.91 -6.13
N GLU A 88 21.10 -16.63 -5.76
CA GLU A 88 21.59 -16.18 -4.45
C GLU A 88 20.77 -16.76 -3.28
N THR A 89 19.45 -16.86 -3.44
CA THR A 89 18.57 -17.40 -2.39
C THR A 89 18.70 -18.92 -2.25
N LEU A 90 18.80 -19.65 -3.38
CA LEU A 90 18.95 -21.11 -3.41
C LEU A 90 20.26 -21.57 -2.76
N LYS A 91 21.34 -20.79 -2.88
CA LYS A 91 22.62 -21.04 -2.19
C LYS A 91 22.53 -20.94 -0.65
N HIS A 92 21.42 -20.44 -0.12
CA HIS A 92 21.25 -20.01 1.26
C HIS A 92 19.96 -20.55 1.91
N LEU A 93 19.47 -21.71 1.44
CA LEU A 93 18.15 -22.29 1.78
C LEU A 93 17.98 -22.82 3.21
N ASP A 94 19.04 -22.94 4.02
CA ASP A 94 18.86 -23.30 5.43
C ASP A 94 18.23 -22.14 6.21
N LYS A 95 17.45 -22.46 7.26
CA LYS A 95 16.68 -21.45 8.03
C LYS A 95 17.58 -20.40 8.68
N ASP A 96 18.75 -20.80 9.18
CA ASP A 96 19.70 -19.89 9.83
C ASP A 96 20.33 -18.89 8.84
N THR A 97 20.51 -19.31 7.59
CA THR A 97 21.13 -18.55 6.53
C THR A 97 20.13 -17.64 5.83
N LEU A 98 18.85 -18.02 5.72
CA LEU A 98 17.77 -17.12 5.28
C LEU A 98 17.61 -15.93 6.23
N ARG A 99 17.59 -16.16 7.54
CA ARG A 99 17.49 -15.08 8.52
C ARG A 99 18.67 -14.10 8.42
N LYS A 100 19.89 -14.61 8.21
CA LYS A 100 21.09 -13.80 7.97
C LYS A 100 21.03 -13.00 6.66
N ASN A 101 20.40 -13.55 5.62
CA ASN A 101 20.31 -12.94 4.29
C ASN A 101 19.01 -12.15 4.03
N LYS A 102 18.08 -12.09 4.99
CA LYS A 102 16.76 -11.45 4.85
C LYS A 102 16.84 -10.04 4.27
N ILE A 103 17.79 -9.23 4.73
CA ILE A 103 18.00 -7.86 4.24
C ILE A 103 18.34 -7.84 2.75
N ARG A 104 19.24 -8.73 2.29
CA ARG A 104 19.65 -8.84 0.89
C ARG A 104 18.48 -9.30 0.01
N ILE A 105 17.70 -10.28 0.48
CA ILE A 105 16.52 -10.76 -0.24
C ILE A 105 15.49 -9.64 -0.38
N LEU A 106 15.16 -8.93 0.69
CA LEU A 106 14.24 -7.79 0.66
C LEU A 106 14.72 -6.67 -0.27
N ALA A 107 16.04 -6.43 -0.33
CA ALA A 107 16.62 -5.50 -1.29
C ALA A 107 16.42 -5.99 -2.74
N GLY A 108 16.61 -7.28 -3.01
CA GLY A 108 16.34 -7.91 -4.30
C GLY A 108 14.87 -7.81 -4.73
N LEU A 109 13.94 -8.15 -3.84
CA LEU A 109 12.49 -7.99 -4.07
C LEU A 109 12.13 -6.52 -4.34
N THR A 110 12.77 -5.59 -3.63
CA THR A 110 12.61 -4.15 -3.89
C THR A 110 13.07 -3.77 -5.30
N ARG A 111 14.18 -4.33 -5.80
CA ARG A 111 14.62 -4.09 -7.19
C ARG A 111 13.62 -4.63 -8.21
N LEU A 112 13.09 -5.85 -8.00
CA LEU A 112 12.05 -6.41 -8.88
C LEU A 112 10.82 -5.48 -8.97
N ARG A 113 10.34 -4.98 -7.83
CA ARG A 113 9.22 -4.02 -7.78
C ARG A 113 9.55 -2.70 -8.47
N GLN A 114 10.79 -2.20 -8.31
CA GLN A 114 11.23 -1.00 -9.04
C GLN A 114 11.26 -1.22 -10.56
N ILE A 115 11.63 -2.42 -11.05
CA ILE A 115 11.58 -2.75 -12.48
C ILE A 115 10.14 -2.73 -12.99
N CYS A 116 9.19 -3.30 -12.24
CA CYS A 116 7.77 -3.26 -12.59
C CYS A 116 7.26 -1.81 -12.72
N ASN A 117 7.62 -0.96 -11.76
CA ASN A 117 7.25 0.45 -11.76
C ASN A 117 7.87 1.23 -12.92
N HIS A 118 9.20 1.33 -12.94
CA HIS A 118 9.98 1.99 -13.98
C HIS A 118 11.49 1.69 -13.78
N PRO A 119 12.23 1.10 -14.75
CA PRO A 119 13.64 0.76 -14.55
C PRO A 119 14.55 1.95 -14.18
N ALA A 120 14.26 3.15 -14.68
CA ALA A 120 14.95 4.39 -14.29
C ALA A 120 14.90 4.74 -12.79
N LEU A 121 14.12 4.02 -11.96
CA LEU A 121 14.17 4.17 -10.51
C LEU A 121 15.55 3.82 -9.91
N PHE A 122 16.31 2.95 -10.58
CA PHE A 122 17.65 2.58 -10.14
C PHE A 122 18.64 2.16 -11.24
N VAL A 123 18.19 1.96 -12.48
CA VAL A 123 19.08 1.73 -13.62
C VAL A 123 19.48 3.08 -14.18
N ASP A 124 20.74 3.43 -14.00
CA ASP A 124 21.31 4.66 -14.54
C ASP A 124 21.22 4.66 -16.07
N ASP A 125 20.97 5.84 -16.64
CA ASP A 125 20.82 6.06 -18.09
C ASP A 125 19.74 5.25 -18.82
N TYR A 126 18.80 4.62 -18.11
CA TYR A 126 17.63 4.01 -18.75
C TYR A 126 16.80 5.07 -19.49
N LYS A 127 16.69 4.95 -20.82
CA LYS A 127 15.93 5.87 -21.69
C LYS A 127 14.57 5.34 -22.14
N GLY A 128 14.27 4.08 -21.84
CA GLY A 128 12.98 3.46 -22.15
C GLY A 128 11.86 3.95 -21.23
N SER A 129 10.65 3.51 -21.54
CA SER A 129 9.44 3.69 -20.72
C SER A 129 9.21 2.48 -19.80
N SER A 130 8.05 2.42 -19.15
CA SER A 130 7.55 1.22 -18.49
C SER A 130 6.07 0.98 -18.74
N ALA A 131 5.65 -0.28 -18.75
CA ALA A 131 4.27 -0.69 -19.02
C ALA A 131 3.25 0.01 -18.11
N LYS A 132 3.49 0.01 -16.79
CA LYS A 132 2.63 0.70 -15.82
C LYS A 132 2.64 2.22 -15.99
N PHE A 133 3.74 2.79 -16.49
CA PHE A 133 3.83 4.22 -16.74
C PHE A 133 3.03 4.61 -17.97
N GLU A 134 3.11 3.84 -19.06
CA GLU A 134 2.29 4.03 -20.26
C GLU A 134 0.80 3.88 -19.93
N GLN A 135 0.44 2.80 -19.22
CA GLN A 135 -0.92 2.57 -18.72
C GLN A 135 -1.42 3.73 -17.84
N LEU A 136 -0.58 4.25 -16.93
CA LEU A 136 -0.96 5.41 -16.11
C LEU A 136 -1.30 6.62 -17.00
N LEU A 137 -0.48 6.92 -18.02
CA LEU A 137 -0.71 8.07 -18.89
C LEU A 137 -2.03 7.95 -19.66
N GLU A 138 -2.37 6.75 -20.14
CA GLU A 138 -3.66 6.46 -20.79
C GLU A 138 -4.84 6.70 -19.83
N ILE A 139 -4.77 6.19 -18.60
CA ILE A 139 -5.80 6.41 -17.57
C ILE A 139 -5.94 7.91 -17.26
N LEU A 140 -4.82 8.62 -17.14
CA LEU A 140 -4.84 10.06 -16.84
C LEU A 140 -5.48 10.85 -17.97
N GLU A 141 -5.26 10.48 -19.23
CA GLU A 141 -5.91 11.10 -20.38
C GLU A 141 -7.42 10.90 -20.35
N GLU A 142 -7.88 9.66 -20.13
CA GLU A 142 -9.31 9.32 -20.02
C GLU A 142 -9.98 10.05 -18.86
N CYS A 143 -9.41 9.95 -17.66
CA CYS A 143 -9.95 10.60 -16.47
C CYS A 143 -10.02 12.14 -16.63
N ARG A 144 -9.01 12.75 -17.24
CA ARG A 144 -9.01 14.21 -17.47
C ARG A 144 -10.05 14.64 -18.50
N SER A 145 -10.26 13.86 -19.57
CA SER A 145 -11.31 14.13 -20.56
C SER A 145 -12.72 14.10 -19.97
N THR A 146 -12.90 13.41 -18.84
CA THR A 146 -14.18 13.27 -18.13
C THR A 146 -14.27 14.13 -16.87
N GLY A 147 -13.29 15.03 -16.64
CA GLY A 147 -13.28 15.97 -15.52
C GLY A 147 -13.10 15.32 -14.14
N LYS A 148 -12.49 14.12 -14.11
CA LYS A 148 -12.22 13.38 -12.87
C LYS A 148 -11.07 14.00 -12.10
N ARG A 149 -11.15 13.90 -10.77
CA ARG A 149 -10.16 14.44 -9.84
C ARG A 149 -9.41 13.30 -9.17
N ILE A 150 -8.10 13.26 -9.35
CA ILE A 150 -7.29 12.05 -9.24
C ILE A 150 -6.20 12.19 -8.17
N LEU A 151 -6.12 11.20 -7.29
CA LEU A 151 -4.98 11.00 -6.40
C LEU A 151 -4.09 9.88 -6.95
N ILE A 152 -2.80 10.13 -7.12
CA ILE A 152 -1.83 9.10 -7.51
C ILE A 152 -0.90 8.82 -6.33
N PHE A 153 -0.94 7.58 -5.86
CA PHE A 153 -0.10 7.12 -4.77
C PHE A 153 1.04 6.24 -5.26
N SER A 154 2.24 6.49 -4.73
CA SER A 154 3.40 5.61 -4.90
C SER A 154 4.23 5.60 -3.63
N GLN A 155 4.83 4.46 -3.29
CA GLN A 155 5.80 4.39 -2.20
C GLN A 155 7.19 4.92 -2.59
N PHE A 156 7.47 5.05 -3.90
CA PHE A 156 8.75 5.50 -4.41
C PHE A 156 8.63 6.96 -4.84
N THR A 157 9.16 7.89 -4.05
CA THR A 157 9.16 9.33 -4.38
C THR A 157 9.85 9.62 -5.71
N LYS A 158 10.87 8.84 -6.09
CA LYS A 158 11.48 8.88 -7.43
C LYS A 158 10.47 8.56 -8.54
N MET A 159 9.50 7.67 -8.31
CA MET A 159 8.45 7.38 -9.28
C MET A 159 7.50 8.57 -9.43
N LEU A 160 7.09 9.18 -8.31
CA LEU A 160 6.32 10.43 -8.35
C LEU A 160 7.08 11.54 -9.09
N SER A 161 8.40 11.60 -8.95
CA SER A 161 9.25 12.54 -9.69
C SER A 161 9.27 12.23 -11.20
N ILE A 162 9.29 10.96 -11.60
CA ILE A 162 9.17 10.55 -13.02
C ILE A 162 7.82 10.99 -13.58
N ILE A 163 6.73 10.69 -12.87
CA ILE A 163 5.37 11.09 -13.24
C ILE A 163 5.25 12.62 -13.33
N GLY A 164 5.70 13.34 -12.31
CA GLY A 164 5.66 14.80 -12.28
C GLY A 164 6.44 15.45 -13.42
N ARG A 165 7.61 14.91 -13.81
CA ARG A 165 8.35 15.42 -14.98
C ARG A 165 7.56 15.28 -16.28
N GLU A 166 6.84 14.18 -16.46
CA GLU A 166 6.01 13.98 -17.64
C GLU A 166 4.78 14.89 -17.64
N LEU A 167 4.13 15.06 -16.49
CA LEU A 167 3.04 16.03 -16.33
C LEU A 167 3.51 17.46 -16.66
N ASN A 168 4.69 17.86 -16.18
CA ASN A 168 5.29 19.16 -16.51
C ASN A 168 5.59 19.30 -18.01
N ARG A 169 6.07 18.24 -18.67
CA ARG A 169 6.33 18.23 -20.13
C ARG A 169 5.03 18.45 -20.92
N GLN A 170 3.92 17.95 -20.41
CA GLN A 170 2.59 18.12 -20.97
C GLN A 170 1.87 19.41 -20.48
N ALA A 171 2.56 20.27 -19.71
CA ALA A 171 2.00 21.47 -19.09
C ALA A 171 0.74 21.18 -18.23
N VAL A 172 0.70 20.02 -17.58
CA VAL A 172 -0.40 19.61 -16.71
C VAL A 172 -0.05 19.98 -15.25
N PRO A 173 -0.80 20.89 -14.61
CA PRO A 173 -0.56 21.25 -13.22
C PRO A 173 -0.95 20.09 -12.29
N TYR A 174 -0.21 19.95 -11.19
CA TYR A 174 -0.48 18.94 -10.17
C TYR A 174 -0.04 19.42 -8.78
N PHE A 175 -0.71 18.91 -7.75
CA PHE A 175 -0.26 19.02 -6.37
C PHE A 175 0.72 17.89 -6.03
N TYR A 176 1.65 18.13 -5.11
CA TYR A 176 2.62 17.12 -4.67
C TYR A 176 2.75 17.11 -3.16
N LEU A 177 2.75 15.92 -2.56
CA LEU A 177 2.91 15.74 -1.11
C LEU A 177 3.77 14.51 -0.81
N ASP A 178 4.81 14.71 0.00
CA ASP A 178 5.61 13.61 0.53
C ASP A 178 5.91 13.76 2.03
N GLY A 179 6.78 12.88 2.54
CA GLY A 179 7.15 12.86 3.95
C GLY A 179 7.87 14.13 4.43
N ASN A 180 8.49 14.89 3.52
CA ASN A 180 9.23 16.11 3.83
C ASN A 180 8.34 17.37 3.84
N THR A 181 7.12 17.29 3.29
CA THR A 181 6.17 18.41 3.32
C THR A 181 5.81 18.75 4.78
N PRO A 182 5.98 19.99 5.25
CA PRO A 182 5.59 20.43 6.59
C PRO A 182 4.09 20.29 6.86
N SER A 183 3.70 20.02 8.11
CA SER A 183 2.30 19.76 8.48
C SER A 183 1.31 20.87 8.08
N GLN A 184 1.72 22.14 8.18
CA GLN A 184 0.87 23.28 7.80
C GLN A 184 0.64 23.32 6.28
N GLU A 185 1.70 23.19 5.49
CA GLU A 185 1.63 23.13 4.03
C GLU A 185 0.77 21.96 3.53
N ARG A 186 0.80 20.81 4.23
CA ARG A 186 -0.07 19.67 3.88
C ARG A 186 -1.54 20.03 3.94
N VAL A 187 -1.97 20.77 4.97
CA VAL A 187 -3.36 21.20 5.14
C VAL A 187 -3.75 22.14 4.02
N GLU A 188 -2.91 23.15 3.76
CA GLU A 188 -3.13 24.14 2.68
C GLU A 188 -3.25 23.47 1.29
N LEU A 189 -2.39 22.50 0.98
CA LEU A 189 -2.47 21.74 -0.28
C LEU A 189 -3.76 20.92 -0.38
N CYS A 190 -4.20 20.31 0.73
CA CYS A 190 -5.45 19.55 0.76
C CYS A 190 -6.68 20.45 0.58
N ASP A 191 -6.68 21.62 1.21
CA ASP A 191 -7.78 22.58 1.11
C ASP A 191 -7.89 23.13 -0.31
N ARG A 192 -6.79 23.62 -0.89
CA ARG A 192 -6.71 24.07 -2.30
C ARG A 192 -7.17 23.00 -3.29
N PHE A 193 -6.73 21.76 -3.07
CA PHE A 193 -7.23 20.64 -3.85
C PHE A 193 -8.74 20.48 -3.63
N ASN A 194 -9.24 20.33 -2.41
CA ASN A 194 -10.68 20.14 -2.19
C ASN A 194 -11.56 21.27 -2.74
N GLU A 195 -11.06 22.51 -2.77
CA GLU A 195 -11.71 23.69 -3.36
C GLU A 195 -11.73 23.71 -4.89
N GLY A 196 -10.95 22.85 -5.55
CA GLY A 196 -11.00 22.65 -7.00
C GLY A 196 -9.93 23.42 -7.79
N GLU A 197 -8.83 23.84 -7.16
CA GLU A 197 -7.74 24.55 -7.86
C GLU A 197 -6.98 23.66 -8.88
N GLY A 198 -7.11 22.34 -8.79
CA GLY A 198 -6.57 21.43 -9.80
C GLY A 198 -7.01 19.98 -9.62
N ASP A 199 -6.74 19.14 -10.61
CA ASP A 199 -7.36 17.82 -10.74
C ASP A 199 -6.43 16.65 -10.46
N LEU A 200 -5.13 16.90 -10.27
CA LEU A 200 -4.14 15.85 -10.01
C LEU A 200 -3.38 16.10 -8.72
N PHE A 201 -3.23 15.07 -7.89
CA PHE A 201 -2.44 15.11 -6.67
C PHE A 201 -1.52 13.88 -6.57
N LEU A 202 -0.21 14.11 -6.66
CA LEU A 202 0.83 13.09 -6.44
C LEU A 202 1.17 12.97 -4.95
N ILE A 203 1.03 11.78 -4.38
CA ILE A 203 1.17 11.57 -2.93
C ILE A 203 2.05 10.36 -2.64
N SER A 204 3.06 10.53 -1.77
CA SER A 204 3.82 9.37 -1.30
C SER A 204 3.00 8.52 -0.32
N LEU A 205 2.95 7.19 -0.50
CA LEU A 205 2.25 6.28 0.43
C LEU A 205 2.77 6.39 1.87
N LYS A 206 4.07 6.71 2.03
CA LYS A 206 4.71 6.89 3.35
C LYS A 206 4.36 8.20 4.05
N ALA A 207 3.83 9.20 3.33
CA ALA A 207 3.21 10.36 3.96
C ALA A 207 1.83 10.03 4.59
N GLY A 208 1.50 8.74 4.69
CA GLY A 208 0.31 8.08 5.23
C GLY A 208 -0.14 8.53 6.63
N GLY A 209 0.80 8.86 7.51
CA GLY A 209 0.53 9.06 8.95
C GLY A 209 -0.30 10.31 9.31
N THR A 210 -0.49 11.23 8.38
CA THR A 210 -1.32 12.42 8.57
C THR A 210 -2.73 12.13 8.07
N GLY A 211 -3.76 12.29 8.92
CA GLY A 211 -5.16 12.03 8.61
C GLY A 211 -5.79 13.00 7.60
N LEU A 212 -5.17 13.18 6.44
CA LEU A 212 -5.56 14.11 5.39
C LEU A 212 -6.94 13.78 4.81
N ASN A 213 -7.73 14.81 4.53
CA ASN A 213 -9.05 14.70 3.91
C ASN A 213 -8.97 15.18 2.46
N LEU A 214 -9.24 14.30 1.50
CA LEU A 214 -9.10 14.58 0.06
C LEU A 214 -10.40 14.21 -0.67
N THR A 215 -11.55 14.58 -0.09
CA THR A 215 -12.89 14.29 -0.62
C THR A 215 -13.17 14.99 -1.96
N GLY A 216 -12.34 15.94 -2.38
CA GLY A 216 -12.38 16.52 -3.72
C GLY A 216 -12.02 15.52 -4.83
N ALA A 217 -11.35 14.42 -4.51
CA ALA A 217 -11.03 13.37 -5.48
C ALA A 217 -12.13 12.32 -5.58
N ASP A 218 -12.37 11.84 -6.79
CA ASP A 218 -13.27 10.72 -7.09
C ASP A 218 -12.51 9.51 -7.65
N THR A 219 -11.22 9.65 -7.96
CA THR A 219 -10.40 8.59 -8.51
C THR A 219 -9.09 8.49 -7.72
N VAL A 220 -8.73 7.28 -7.30
CA VAL A 220 -7.50 6.97 -6.57
C VAL A 220 -6.73 5.92 -7.35
N ILE A 221 -5.53 6.26 -7.80
CA ILE A 221 -4.63 5.34 -8.48
C ILE A 221 -3.53 4.93 -7.51
N LEU A 222 -3.49 3.64 -7.18
CA LEU A 222 -2.39 3.02 -6.45
C LEU A 222 -1.38 2.53 -7.49
N TYR A 223 -0.35 3.35 -7.75
CA TYR A 223 0.66 3.05 -8.76
C TYR A 223 1.49 1.84 -8.39
N ASP A 224 1.72 1.59 -7.11
CA ASP A 224 2.43 0.40 -6.64
C ASP A 224 1.80 -0.17 -5.37
N LEU A 225 1.81 -1.50 -5.28
CA LEU A 225 1.25 -2.23 -4.14
C LEU A 225 2.17 -2.17 -2.93
N TRP A 226 1.58 -2.33 -1.75
CA TRP A 226 2.25 -2.36 -0.45
C TRP A 226 2.02 -3.71 0.24
N TRP A 227 3.01 -4.26 0.93
CA TRP A 227 2.85 -5.57 1.59
C TRP A 227 1.67 -5.65 2.56
N ASN A 228 1.38 -4.54 3.25
CA ASN A 228 0.24 -4.42 4.15
C ASN A 228 -0.95 -3.76 3.42
N PRO A 229 -2.04 -4.48 3.14
CA PRO A 229 -3.22 -3.94 2.43
C PRO A 229 -3.92 -2.82 3.22
N ALA A 230 -3.72 -2.72 4.53
CA ALA A 230 -4.29 -1.63 5.33
C ALA A 230 -3.74 -0.26 4.93
N VAL A 231 -2.48 -0.20 4.47
CA VAL A 231 -1.86 1.05 4.01
C VAL A 231 -2.51 1.53 2.70
N GLU A 232 -2.80 0.59 1.79
CA GLU A 232 -3.53 0.88 0.55
C GLU A 232 -4.96 1.32 0.84
N GLN A 233 -5.65 0.62 1.75
CA GLN A 233 -7.00 0.99 2.16
C GLN A 233 -7.03 2.37 2.81
N GLN A 234 -6.05 2.69 3.66
CA GLN A 234 -5.92 4.01 4.27
C GLN A 234 -5.68 5.11 3.24
N ALA A 235 -4.92 4.83 2.18
CA ALA A 235 -4.70 5.76 1.08
C ALA A 235 -6.01 6.04 0.32
N ALA A 236 -6.76 4.99 -0.06
CA ALA A 236 -8.08 5.13 -0.69
C ALA A 236 -9.10 5.85 0.21
N ASP A 237 -9.05 5.56 1.51
CA ASP A 237 -9.91 6.18 2.53
C ASP A 237 -9.70 7.68 2.71
N ARG A 238 -8.63 8.26 2.14
CA ARG A 238 -8.45 9.72 2.12
C ARG A 238 -9.44 10.42 1.19
N ALA A 239 -9.80 9.77 0.08
CA ALA A 239 -10.86 10.23 -0.82
C ALA A 239 -12.25 9.70 -0.38
N TYR A 240 -12.29 8.47 0.11
CA TYR A 240 -13.51 7.83 0.59
C TYR A 240 -13.84 8.19 2.05
N ARG A 241 -14.20 9.45 2.28
CA ARG A 241 -14.47 10.04 3.60
C ARG A 241 -15.79 10.80 3.64
N MET A 242 -16.27 11.08 4.86
CA MET A 242 -17.46 11.90 5.07
C MET A 242 -17.33 13.23 4.31
N GLY A 243 -18.37 13.59 3.56
CA GLY A 243 -18.36 14.74 2.64
C GLY A 243 -18.06 14.39 1.18
N GLN A 244 -17.70 13.14 0.88
CA GLN A 244 -17.62 12.63 -0.48
C GLN A 244 -19.02 12.57 -1.12
N LYS A 245 -19.13 13.07 -2.34
CA LYS A 245 -20.40 13.16 -3.11
C LYS A 245 -20.41 12.25 -4.34
N ASN A 246 -19.24 11.81 -4.78
CA ASN A 246 -19.06 11.01 -5.99
C ASN A 246 -18.66 9.58 -5.63
N THR A 247 -19.06 8.62 -6.46
CA THR A 247 -18.52 7.26 -6.42
C THR A 247 -16.99 7.31 -6.55
N VAL A 248 -16.29 6.71 -5.60
CA VAL A 248 -14.82 6.69 -5.58
C VAL A 248 -14.33 5.46 -6.34
N GLN A 249 -13.57 5.67 -7.40
CA GLN A 249 -12.87 4.63 -8.15
C GLN A 249 -11.47 4.43 -7.55
N VAL A 250 -11.10 3.20 -7.20
CA VAL A 250 -9.75 2.85 -6.74
C VAL A 250 -9.12 1.92 -7.76
N ILE A 251 -8.11 2.38 -8.48
CA ILE A 251 -7.42 1.63 -9.54
C ILE A 251 -6.06 1.18 -9.00
N LYS A 252 -5.81 -0.13 -8.96
CA LYS A 252 -4.53 -0.74 -8.57
C LYS A 252 -3.79 -1.17 -9.82
N LEU A 253 -2.59 -0.63 -10.04
CA LEU A 253 -1.76 -1.00 -11.18
C LEU A 253 -0.80 -2.14 -10.82
N VAL A 254 -0.83 -3.21 -11.59
CA VAL A 254 -0.01 -4.41 -11.39
C VAL A 254 0.66 -4.85 -12.68
N ALA A 255 1.94 -5.23 -12.60
CA ALA A 255 2.61 -5.89 -13.72
C ALA A 255 2.33 -7.40 -13.73
N HIS A 256 1.74 -7.91 -14.81
CA HIS A 256 1.37 -9.32 -14.99
C HIS A 256 2.59 -10.24 -14.99
N GLY A 257 2.49 -11.43 -14.37
CA GLY A 257 3.56 -12.41 -14.34
C GLY A 257 4.78 -11.96 -13.53
N THR A 258 4.59 -11.03 -12.60
CA THR A 258 5.67 -10.49 -11.76
C THR A 258 5.40 -10.69 -10.27
N ILE A 259 6.35 -10.23 -9.45
CA ILE A 259 6.23 -10.16 -8.00
C ILE A 259 4.98 -9.39 -7.55
N GLU A 260 4.52 -8.38 -8.31
CA GLU A 260 3.36 -7.59 -7.91
C GLU A 260 2.06 -8.40 -7.96
N GLU A 261 1.93 -9.32 -8.92
CA GLU A 261 0.78 -10.23 -9.02
C GLU A 261 0.75 -11.20 -7.83
N LYS A 262 1.90 -11.78 -7.47
CA LYS A 262 2.03 -12.60 -6.26
C LYS A 262 1.77 -11.84 -4.97
N MET A 263 2.23 -10.60 -4.89
CA MET A 263 1.90 -9.71 -3.76
C MET A 263 0.39 -9.54 -3.64
N HIS A 264 -0.30 -9.31 -4.75
CA HIS A 264 -1.74 -9.15 -4.75
C HIS A 264 -2.47 -10.43 -4.35
N GLU A 265 -2.09 -11.58 -4.91
CA GLU A 265 -2.65 -12.90 -4.55
C GLU A 265 -2.50 -13.19 -3.05
N LEU A 266 -1.35 -12.87 -2.45
CA LEU A 266 -1.10 -13.03 -1.02
C LEU A 266 -1.97 -12.08 -0.17
N GLN A 267 -2.17 -10.84 -0.62
CA GLN A 267 -3.07 -9.90 0.06
C GLN A 267 -4.52 -10.41 0.05
N GLU A 268 -5.02 -10.89 -1.09
CA GLU A 268 -6.39 -11.40 -1.22
C GLU A 268 -6.59 -12.68 -0.41
N SER A 269 -5.60 -13.59 -0.43
CA SER A 269 -5.62 -14.79 0.42
C SER A 269 -5.74 -14.44 1.90
N LYS A 270 -4.97 -13.44 2.37
CA LYS A 270 -5.06 -12.97 3.76
C LYS A 270 -6.41 -12.33 4.09
N LYS A 271 -6.98 -11.55 3.17
CA LYS A 271 -8.32 -10.95 3.38
C LYS A 271 -9.39 -12.03 3.53
N ASN A 272 -9.34 -13.07 2.70
CA ASN A 272 -10.30 -14.18 2.74
C ASN A 272 -10.17 -14.98 4.05
N LEU A 273 -8.95 -15.29 4.50
CA LEU A 273 -8.73 -15.94 5.80
C LEU A 273 -9.33 -15.12 6.95
N ILE A 274 -9.17 -13.80 6.94
CA ILE A 274 -9.71 -12.93 7.99
C ILE A 274 -11.25 -12.85 7.91
N ALA A 275 -11.82 -12.86 6.70
CA ALA A 275 -13.27 -12.85 6.50
C ALA A 275 -13.93 -14.17 6.93
N GLU A 276 -13.24 -15.31 6.76
CA GLU A 276 -13.69 -16.62 7.22
C GLU A 276 -13.57 -16.77 8.76
N VAL A 277 -12.60 -16.07 9.37
CA VAL A 277 -12.33 -16.10 10.82
C VAL A 277 -12.78 -14.79 11.48
N ILE A 278 -14.08 -14.52 11.49
CA ILE A 278 -14.65 -13.47 12.37
C ILE A 278 -14.72 -14.02 13.80
N GLU A 279 -13.56 -14.27 14.41
CA GLU A 279 -13.32 -14.35 15.86
C GLU A 279 -11.80 -14.17 16.13
N PRO A 280 -11.41 -13.74 17.33
CA PRO A 280 -10.26 -12.87 17.54
C PRO A 280 -8.93 -13.62 17.40
N GLY A 281 -8.24 -13.29 16.31
CA GLY A 281 -6.88 -13.73 16.09
C GLY A 281 -6.32 -13.14 14.82
N GLU A 282 -6.22 -11.80 14.76
CA GLU A 282 -5.47 -11.08 13.73
C GLU A 282 -4.03 -11.63 13.71
N GLU A 283 -3.76 -12.51 12.75
CA GLU A 283 -2.39 -12.91 12.44
C GLU A 283 -1.62 -11.70 11.92
N LYS A 284 -0.31 -11.69 12.20
CA LYS A 284 0.62 -10.59 11.93
C LYS A 284 0.56 -10.17 10.45
N LEU A 285 -0.23 -9.14 10.15
CA LEU A 285 -0.36 -8.54 8.82
C LEU A 285 0.88 -7.72 8.40
N SER A 286 1.89 -7.61 9.25
CA SER A 286 2.90 -6.56 9.12
C SER A 286 4.18 -6.94 8.39
N SER A 287 4.50 -8.23 8.23
CA SER A 287 5.75 -8.63 7.59
C SER A 287 5.62 -9.87 6.73
N ILE A 288 6.20 -9.80 5.53
CA ILE A 288 6.39 -10.96 4.66
C ILE A 288 7.07 -12.12 5.43
N THR A 289 6.48 -13.31 5.40
CA THR A 289 7.01 -14.52 6.05
C THR A 289 8.10 -15.18 5.19
N GLU A 290 8.91 -16.05 5.79
CA GLU A 290 9.92 -16.81 5.02
C GLU A 290 9.29 -17.75 3.99
N GLU A 291 8.11 -18.27 4.29
CA GLU A 291 7.33 -19.12 3.37
C GLU A 291 6.80 -18.29 2.19
N GLU A 292 6.28 -17.09 2.44
CA GLU A 292 5.86 -16.16 1.38
C GLU A 292 7.04 -15.73 0.50
N ILE A 293 8.21 -15.46 1.10
CA ILE A 293 9.43 -15.18 0.34
C ILE A 293 9.77 -16.35 -0.58
N ARG A 294 9.71 -17.58 -0.08
CA ARG A 294 9.97 -18.77 -0.91
C ARG A 294 8.95 -18.88 -2.02
N ASP A 295 7.66 -18.75 -1.74
CA ASP A 295 6.59 -18.84 -2.73
C ASP A 295 6.76 -17.81 -3.86
N ILE A 296 7.01 -16.54 -3.49
CA ILE A 296 7.30 -15.47 -4.46
C ILE A 296 8.53 -15.78 -5.33
N LEU A 297 9.57 -16.38 -4.75
CA LEU A 297 10.81 -16.69 -5.45
C LEU A 297 10.75 -18.02 -6.22
N MET A 298 9.84 -18.93 -5.88
CA MET A 298 9.75 -20.29 -6.41
C MET A 298 8.80 -20.47 -7.61
N ILE A 299 8.33 -19.37 -8.26
CA ILE A 299 7.61 -19.42 -9.56
C ILE A 299 8.07 -20.58 -10.44
#